data_AF-A0A8B3RHC2-F1
#
_entry.id   AF-A0A8B3RHC2-F1
#
_cell.length_a   1.000
_cell.length_b   1.000
_cell.length_c   1.000
_cell.angle_alpha   90.00
_cell.angle_beta   90.00
_cell.angle_gamma   90.00
#
_symmetry.space_group_name_H-M   'P 1'
#
loop_
_entity.id
_entity.type
_entity.pdbx_description
1 polymer ?
#
loop_
_entity_poly.entity_id
_entity_poly.type
_entity_poly.pdbx_seq_one_letter_code
_entity_poly.pdbx_strand_id
1 'polypeptide(L)'
;MSKHFESGSSKHSKVTKVAATTVSACVVAGALLVMAFIPGRQLSFGNANPANASVVQEVSPKVMNQYCPAQMGLADTGTYGDREFQASVGDLASSARYAAFGSIFHAQVSPLGDDSKSTVLQGPQSDDADSTADSVVVASSDSAEAPQVFETRLLGASAGTGASGSMASWASNGDIAGVAASTCINTQLNQSFLISGTKEGTTQQLLIANPTDKSTTVQLSMTGTEPGQIVMATQSSVVVGAGEQRTVDLAAAAPNQDALRVNLVSQGSPVASVIRTVSMKGLDPDGNDFTLPLNPASTTQIVNMGDSRNAMTLRAYVSQAASLNLSWITQSGVKSAGKRAMKAYEVNVVELKDIPDDALALLVESDVDFQAAAGIDASDDGSRDFAFVNAASPYAQSALALPAEVQAHVSMVNASSKSIELSLTAYDEHGEPAGTRDIHLEGDSAVMLSPTDISKNAVALSTDYQGSDLVWGAFLTNDKVSSSDHEGLAYVGAERLEVAKQTVRAMHDATIMR
;
A
#
# COMPACT_ATOMS: atom_id res chain seq x y z
N MET A 1 -43.27 -37.55 42.41
CA MET A 1 -44.17 -37.47 43.58
C MET A 1 -44.77 -36.07 43.63
N SER A 2 -46.07 -36.04 43.92
CA SER A 2 -47.00 -34.90 43.88
C SER A 2 -46.68 -33.82 44.93
N LYS A 3 -46.89 -32.53 44.60
CA LYS A 3 -48.03 -31.74 45.14
C LYS A 3 -47.97 -30.26 44.76
N HIS A 4 -49.08 -29.84 44.14
CA HIS A 4 -49.60 -28.47 44.06
C HIS A 4 -49.94 -27.85 45.43
N PHE A 5 -50.14 -26.53 45.39
CA PHE A 5 -51.18 -25.69 46.03
C PHE A 5 -50.62 -24.64 47.01
N GLU A 6 -51.13 -23.40 47.12
CA GLU A 6 -52.18 -22.64 46.43
C GLU A 6 -52.02 -21.16 46.81
N SER A 7 -52.61 -20.31 45.99
CA SER A 7 -52.76 -18.85 46.11
C SER A 7 -53.64 -18.39 47.28
N GLY A 8 -53.44 -17.15 47.76
CA GLY A 8 -54.48 -16.33 48.40
C GLY A 8 -53.95 -15.10 49.14
N SER A 9 -53.79 -13.92 48.52
CA SER A 9 -54.79 -12.85 48.25
C SER A 9 -55.41 -12.16 49.48
N SER A 10 -55.10 -10.87 49.67
CA SER A 10 -56.08 -9.84 50.09
C SER A 10 -55.92 -8.59 49.20
N LYS A 11 -56.82 -8.34 48.24
CA LYS A 11 -58.06 -7.53 48.30
C LYS A 11 -57.87 -6.08 48.76
N HIS A 12 -57.77 -5.15 47.81
CA HIS A 12 -58.51 -3.88 47.88
C HIS A 12 -58.99 -3.39 46.50
N SER A 13 -60.32 -3.24 46.43
CA SER A 13 -61.21 -2.44 45.56
C SER A 13 -61.16 -2.56 44.02
N LYS A 14 -62.17 -3.27 43.48
CA LYS A 14 -62.58 -3.30 42.06
C LYS A 14 -63.39 -2.06 41.61
N VAL A 15 -63.58 -1.04 42.44
CA VAL A 15 -64.45 0.12 42.12
C VAL A 15 -63.69 1.23 41.37
N THR A 16 -62.37 1.32 41.53
CA THR A 16 -61.54 2.37 40.89
C THR A 16 -61.22 2.09 39.42
N LYS A 17 -61.29 0.82 38.99
CA LYS A 17 -60.93 0.41 37.62
C LYS A 17 -62.03 0.65 36.57
N VAL A 18 -63.29 0.80 36.97
CA VAL A 18 -64.41 1.01 36.03
C VAL A 18 -64.66 2.51 35.76
N ALA A 19 -64.30 3.39 36.69
CA ALA A 19 -64.41 4.84 36.48
C ALA A 19 -63.32 5.39 35.56
N ALA A 20 -62.10 4.84 35.60
CA ALA A 20 -60.97 5.32 34.80
C ALA A 20 -61.10 4.99 33.29
N THR A 21 -61.69 3.84 32.94
CA THR A 21 -61.87 3.42 31.54
C THR A 21 -62.93 4.25 30.82
N THR A 22 -64.02 4.61 31.51
CA THR A 22 -65.10 5.40 30.91
C THR A 22 -64.67 6.84 30.62
N VAL A 23 -63.84 7.44 31.49
CA VAL A 23 -63.30 8.80 31.26
C VAL A 23 -62.31 8.81 30.08
N SER A 24 -61.44 7.80 29.96
CA SER A 24 -60.51 7.70 28.82
C SER A 24 -61.23 7.52 27.48
N ALA A 25 -62.28 6.69 27.43
CA ALA A 25 -63.06 6.50 26.21
C ALA A 25 -63.76 7.79 25.76
N CYS A 26 -64.28 8.60 26.69
CA CYS A 26 -64.89 9.88 26.37
C CYS A 26 -63.87 10.93 25.89
N VAL A 27 -62.65 10.93 26.43
CA VAL A 27 -61.58 11.84 25.97
C VAL A 27 -61.12 11.49 24.56
N VAL A 28 -60.96 10.20 24.24
CA VAL A 28 -60.58 9.75 22.90
C VAL A 28 -61.68 10.03 21.87
N ALA A 29 -62.95 9.76 22.23
CA ALA A 29 -64.08 10.06 21.36
C ALA A 29 -64.25 11.58 21.14
N GLY A 30 -64.02 12.39 22.17
CA GLY A 30 -63.99 13.85 22.07
C GLY A 30 -62.87 14.36 21.16
N ALA A 31 -61.66 13.81 21.28
CA ALA A 31 -60.52 14.19 20.43
C ALA A 31 -60.74 13.81 18.96
N LEU A 32 -61.35 12.65 18.68
CA LEU A 32 -61.70 12.22 17.33
C LEU A 32 -62.80 13.09 16.70
N LEU A 33 -63.80 13.50 17.48
CA LEU A 33 -64.82 14.44 17.01
C LEU A 33 -64.23 15.82 16.73
N VAL A 34 -63.31 16.31 17.57
CA VAL A 34 -62.62 17.58 17.32
C VAL A 34 -61.80 17.51 16.02
N MET A 35 -61.10 16.40 15.75
CA MET A 35 -60.37 16.22 14.48
C MET A 35 -61.28 16.14 13.24
N ALA A 36 -62.53 15.66 13.38
CA ALA A 36 -63.48 15.61 12.28
C ALA A 36 -64.08 16.99 11.90
N PHE A 37 -64.04 17.97 12.81
CA PHE A 37 -64.56 19.33 12.61
C PHE A 37 -63.47 20.39 12.38
N ILE A 38 -62.19 20.01 12.29
CA ILE A 38 -61.14 20.91 11.78
C ILE A 38 -61.29 20.91 10.25
N PRO A 39 -61.76 22.02 9.62
CA PRO A 39 -61.79 22.09 8.17
C PRO A 39 -60.37 21.88 7.67
N GLY A 40 -60.18 20.86 6.83
CA GLY A 40 -58.90 20.47 6.29
C GLY A 40 -58.22 21.66 5.65
N ARG A 41 -57.30 22.29 6.38
CA ARG A 41 -56.21 23.03 5.76
C ARG A 41 -55.54 21.99 4.89
N GLN A 42 -55.70 22.14 3.58
CA GLN A 42 -54.85 21.47 2.62
C GLN A 42 -53.42 21.79 3.03
N LEU A 43 -52.81 20.90 3.79
CA LEU A 43 -51.37 20.78 3.83
C LEU A 43 -51.03 20.55 2.37
N SER A 44 -50.52 21.60 1.73
CA SER A 44 -49.86 21.46 0.45
C SER A 44 -48.81 20.38 0.69
N PHE A 45 -49.10 19.15 0.27
CA PHE A 45 -48.05 18.23 -0.11
C PHE A 45 -47.32 19.01 -1.18
N GLY A 46 -46.24 19.70 -0.79
CA GLY A 46 -45.42 20.41 -1.75
C GLY A 46 -45.14 19.42 -2.85
N ASN A 47 -45.53 19.76 -4.08
CA ASN A 47 -45.02 19.04 -5.23
C ASN A 47 -43.51 19.00 -5.03
N ALA A 48 -42.96 17.82 -4.73
CA ALA A 48 -41.52 17.65 -4.65
C ALA A 48 -41.02 18.12 -6.00
N ASN A 49 -40.33 19.25 -6.03
CA ASN A 49 -39.86 19.82 -7.28
C ASN A 49 -38.85 18.81 -7.84
N PRO A 50 -39.19 18.05 -8.90
CA PRO A 50 -38.33 16.96 -9.37
C PRO A 50 -36.97 17.48 -9.86
N ALA A 51 -36.87 18.80 -10.11
CA ALA A 51 -35.65 19.52 -10.44
C ALA A 51 -34.51 19.39 -9.41
N ASN A 52 -34.77 18.90 -8.19
CA ASN A 52 -33.75 18.74 -7.14
C ASN A 52 -33.64 17.30 -6.59
N ALA A 53 -34.22 16.30 -7.24
CA ALA A 53 -34.04 14.92 -6.82
C ALA A 53 -32.60 14.48 -7.11
N SER A 54 -31.81 14.26 -6.06
CA SER A 54 -30.48 13.66 -6.15
C SER A 54 -30.43 12.32 -5.43
N VAL A 55 -29.95 11.29 -6.11
CA VAL A 55 -29.60 10.00 -5.51
C VAL A 55 -28.09 10.01 -5.28
N VAL A 56 -27.68 9.69 -4.05
CA VAL A 56 -26.28 9.53 -3.68
C VAL A 56 -26.05 8.06 -3.36
N GLN A 57 -25.13 7.43 -4.06
CA GLN A 57 -24.76 6.03 -3.88
C GLN A 57 -23.26 5.93 -3.68
N GLU A 58 -22.82 5.17 -2.68
CA GLU A 58 -21.42 4.79 -2.52
C GLU A 58 -21.16 3.52 -3.33
N VAL A 59 -20.11 3.51 -4.14
CA VAL A 59 -19.71 2.38 -4.99
C VAL A 59 -18.24 2.05 -4.75
N SER A 60 -17.92 0.76 -4.80
CA SER A 60 -16.55 0.26 -4.70
C SER A 60 -16.25 -0.66 -5.87
N PRO A 61 -15.02 -0.67 -6.40
CA PRO A 61 -14.62 -1.67 -7.38
C PRO A 61 -14.73 -3.07 -6.74
N LYS A 62 -15.26 -4.02 -7.51
CA LYS A 62 -15.29 -5.44 -7.13
C LYS A 62 -14.11 -6.22 -7.71
N VAL A 63 -13.25 -5.57 -8.48
CA VAL A 63 -12.07 -6.16 -9.10
C VAL A 63 -10.89 -5.24 -8.81
N MET A 64 -9.82 -5.82 -8.30
CA MET A 64 -8.54 -5.17 -8.06
C MET A 64 -7.50 -5.83 -8.95
N ASN A 65 -6.76 -5.03 -9.70
CA ASN A 65 -5.65 -5.49 -10.53
C ASN A 65 -4.36 -4.84 -10.03
N GLN A 66 -3.46 -5.67 -9.51
CA GLN A 66 -2.12 -5.26 -9.12
C GLN A 66 -1.12 -5.78 -10.16
N TYR A 67 -0.13 -4.96 -10.49
CA TYR A 67 1.01 -5.33 -11.31
C TYR A 67 2.18 -5.69 -10.40
N CYS A 68 2.80 -6.81 -10.71
CA CYS A 68 3.92 -7.37 -9.99
C CYS A 68 5.11 -7.42 -10.97
N PRO A 69 6.17 -6.62 -10.78
CA PRO A 69 7.29 -6.63 -11.71
C PRO A 69 7.98 -7.99 -11.79
N ALA A 70 8.66 -8.21 -12.91
CA ALA A 70 9.65 -9.27 -13.00
C ALA A 70 10.83 -8.99 -12.04
N GLN A 71 11.62 -10.03 -11.80
CA GLN A 71 12.86 -9.98 -11.05
C GLN A 71 13.84 -8.92 -11.57
N MET A 72 14.89 -8.67 -10.79
CA MET A 72 15.94 -7.74 -11.19
C MET A 72 16.63 -8.18 -12.47
N GLY A 73 17.39 -7.27 -13.08
CA GLY A 73 18.08 -7.55 -14.32
C GLY A 73 18.81 -6.33 -14.83
N LEU A 74 19.68 -6.59 -15.79
CA LEU A 74 20.54 -5.57 -16.39
C LEU A 74 19.90 -5.00 -17.66
N ALA A 75 20.25 -3.76 -17.98
CA ALA A 75 19.76 -3.09 -19.18
C ALA A 75 20.36 -3.69 -20.47
N ASP A 76 21.60 -4.15 -20.42
CA ASP A 76 22.31 -4.78 -21.52
C ASP A 76 22.98 -6.06 -21.03
N THR A 77 22.48 -7.22 -21.48
CA THR A 77 23.11 -8.53 -21.29
C THR A 77 23.70 -9.06 -22.60
N GLY A 78 23.87 -8.17 -23.58
CA GLY A 78 24.42 -8.50 -24.88
C GLY A 78 25.84 -9.03 -24.77
N THR A 79 26.13 -10.09 -25.52
CA THR A 79 27.47 -10.68 -25.59
C THR A 79 28.33 -9.88 -26.57
N TYR A 80 28.92 -8.79 -26.11
CA TYR A 80 29.86 -7.98 -26.89
C TYR A 80 31.23 -7.91 -26.19
N GLY A 81 32.30 -7.79 -26.98
CA GLY A 81 33.66 -7.71 -26.43
C GLY A 81 34.13 -8.99 -25.73
N ASP A 82 35.19 -8.86 -24.94
CA ASP A 82 35.79 -9.97 -24.19
C ASP A 82 34.88 -10.41 -23.05
N ARG A 83 34.82 -11.72 -22.78
CA ARG A 83 33.93 -12.32 -21.76
C ARG A 83 34.13 -11.73 -20.36
N GLU A 84 35.33 -11.26 -20.05
CA GLU A 84 35.68 -10.64 -18.77
C GLU A 84 34.99 -9.29 -18.53
N PHE A 85 34.54 -8.60 -19.58
CA PHE A 85 33.85 -7.29 -19.49
C PHE A 85 32.36 -7.38 -19.84
N GLN A 86 31.83 -8.59 -19.98
CA GLN A 86 30.41 -8.80 -20.25
C GLN A 86 29.62 -8.73 -18.96
N ALA A 87 28.54 -7.95 -18.98
CA ALA A 87 27.68 -7.81 -17.83
C ALA A 87 26.99 -9.14 -17.50
N SER A 88 26.95 -9.52 -16.23
CA SER A 88 26.44 -10.80 -15.75
C SER A 88 25.44 -10.59 -14.61
N VAL A 89 24.30 -11.27 -14.72
CA VAL A 89 23.31 -11.34 -13.63
C VAL A 89 23.69 -12.36 -12.55
N GLY A 90 24.79 -13.09 -12.73
CA GLY A 90 25.27 -14.05 -11.75
C GLY A 90 24.29 -15.19 -11.51
N ASP A 91 24.09 -15.53 -10.23
CA ASP A 91 23.18 -16.57 -9.74
C ASP A 91 21.78 -16.04 -9.38
N LEU A 92 21.33 -14.99 -10.08
CA LEU A 92 20.05 -14.33 -9.87
C LEU A 92 18.90 -15.31 -9.66
N ALA A 93 18.25 -15.17 -8.51
CA ALA A 93 17.03 -15.85 -8.15
C ALA A 93 15.95 -14.85 -7.71
N SER A 94 14.72 -15.34 -7.62
CA SER A 94 13.59 -14.54 -7.16
C SER A 94 12.48 -15.42 -6.63
N SER A 95 11.58 -14.82 -5.86
CA SER A 95 10.32 -15.43 -5.47
C SER A 95 9.23 -14.36 -5.41
N ALA A 96 7.98 -14.78 -5.56
CA ALA A 96 6.83 -13.92 -5.40
C ALA A 96 5.76 -14.59 -4.54
N ARG A 97 5.02 -13.79 -3.78
CA ARG A 97 3.90 -14.22 -2.95
C ARG A 97 2.71 -13.31 -3.19
N TYR A 98 1.53 -13.91 -3.25
CA TYR A 98 0.27 -13.23 -3.44
C TYR A 98 -0.70 -13.71 -2.36
N ALA A 99 -1.38 -12.78 -1.71
CA ALA A 99 -2.40 -13.08 -0.71
C ALA A 99 -3.58 -12.13 -0.87
N ALA A 100 -4.80 -12.68 -0.87
CA ALA A 100 -6.04 -11.90 -0.82
C ALA A 100 -6.79 -12.22 0.47
N PHE A 101 -7.38 -11.21 1.08
CA PHE A 101 -7.91 -11.24 2.45
C PHE A 101 -9.38 -10.82 2.47
N GLY A 102 -10.16 -11.43 3.36
CA GLY A 102 -11.55 -11.06 3.63
C GLY A 102 -12.54 -11.67 2.65
N SER A 103 -13.44 -10.84 2.12
CA SER A 103 -14.58 -11.29 1.29
C SER A 103 -14.20 -11.51 -0.19
N ILE A 104 -13.40 -12.54 -0.45
CA ILE A 104 -12.86 -12.87 -1.77
C ILE A 104 -13.79 -13.83 -2.53
N PHE A 105 -14.15 -13.49 -3.76
CA PHE A 105 -14.87 -14.40 -4.67
C PHE A 105 -13.90 -15.29 -5.45
N HIS A 106 -12.85 -14.67 -5.99
CA HIS A 106 -11.87 -15.33 -6.84
C HIS A 106 -10.59 -14.49 -6.85
N ALA A 107 -9.44 -15.15 -6.78
CA ALA A 107 -8.15 -14.47 -6.93
C ALA A 107 -7.23 -15.32 -7.78
N GLN A 108 -6.50 -14.69 -8.71
CA GLN A 108 -5.57 -15.37 -9.60
C GLN A 108 -4.40 -14.47 -9.96
N VAL A 109 -3.28 -15.10 -10.28
CA VAL A 109 -2.11 -14.44 -10.87
C VAL A 109 -1.86 -14.98 -12.27
N SER A 110 -1.53 -14.11 -13.23
CA SER A 110 -1.18 -14.51 -14.59
C SER A 110 -0.07 -13.64 -15.16
N PRO A 111 0.75 -14.14 -16.10
CA PRO A 111 1.70 -13.29 -16.81
C PRO A 111 1.02 -12.10 -17.49
N LEU A 112 1.70 -10.96 -17.53
CA LEU A 112 1.21 -9.77 -18.22
C LEU A 112 0.95 -10.09 -19.71
N GLY A 113 -0.29 -9.90 -20.16
CA GLY A 113 -0.70 -10.14 -21.54
C GLY A 113 -0.99 -11.60 -21.91
N ASP A 114 -0.93 -12.55 -20.97
CA ASP A 114 -1.23 -13.97 -21.19
C ASP A 114 -2.03 -14.57 -20.00
N ASP A 115 -3.34 -14.30 -19.98
CA ASP A 115 -4.27 -14.79 -18.95
C ASP A 115 -4.48 -16.31 -19.01
N SER A 116 -4.11 -16.97 -20.11
CA SER A 116 -4.24 -18.42 -20.30
C SER A 116 -3.35 -19.23 -19.37
N LYS A 117 -2.31 -18.61 -18.80
CA LYS A 117 -1.38 -19.19 -17.82
C LYS A 117 -1.66 -18.68 -16.41
N SER A 118 -2.94 -18.57 -16.04
CA SER A 118 -3.34 -18.13 -14.70
C SER A 118 -3.15 -19.23 -13.66
N THR A 119 -2.63 -18.87 -12.49
CA THR A 119 -2.65 -19.67 -11.26
C THR A 119 -3.70 -19.12 -10.32
N VAL A 120 -4.66 -19.94 -9.93
CA VAL A 120 -5.72 -19.57 -8.97
C VAL A 120 -5.16 -19.69 -7.55
N LEU A 121 -5.37 -18.65 -6.73
CA LEU A 121 -4.98 -18.67 -5.32
C LEU A 121 -5.85 -19.66 -4.55
N GLN A 122 -5.25 -20.35 -3.58
CA GLN A 122 -5.92 -21.36 -2.77
C GLN A 122 -5.91 -20.95 -1.31
N GLY A 123 -6.95 -21.31 -0.58
CA GLY A 123 -7.08 -21.00 0.84
C GLY A 123 -7.72 -22.16 1.60
N PRO A 124 -8.14 -21.91 2.85
CA PRO A 124 -8.87 -22.87 3.67
C PRO A 124 -10.03 -23.50 2.90
N GLN A 125 -10.05 -24.83 2.82
CA GLN A 125 -11.21 -25.54 2.27
C GLN A 125 -12.23 -25.75 3.40
N SER A 126 -13.29 -24.93 3.44
CA SER A 126 -14.45 -25.20 4.30
C SER A 126 -15.47 -26.08 3.56
N ASP A 127 -15.95 -27.14 4.22
CA ASP A 127 -17.06 -27.96 3.72
C ASP A 127 -18.42 -27.23 3.79
N ASP A 128 -18.47 -26.08 4.47
CA ASP A 128 -19.66 -25.24 4.61
C ASP A 128 -19.68 -24.14 3.52
N ALA A 129 -20.47 -24.37 2.48
CA ALA A 129 -20.70 -23.44 1.36
C ALA A 129 -21.32 -22.07 1.75
N ASP A 130 -21.61 -21.86 3.04
CA ASP A 130 -22.21 -20.66 3.62
C ASP A 130 -21.27 -19.96 4.62
N SER A 131 -19.99 -20.39 4.74
CA SER A 131 -19.04 -19.71 5.61
C SER A 131 -18.65 -18.36 5.00
N THR A 132 -19.33 -17.29 5.41
CA THR A 132 -18.92 -15.89 5.18
C THR A 132 -17.70 -15.50 6.03
N ALA A 133 -16.85 -16.46 6.41
CA ALA A 133 -15.66 -16.21 7.19
C ALA A 133 -14.64 -15.46 6.33
N ASP A 134 -13.95 -14.48 6.92
CA ASP A 134 -12.84 -13.78 6.28
C ASP A 134 -11.77 -14.80 5.87
N SER A 135 -11.77 -15.14 4.59
CA SER A 135 -10.87 -16.14 4.02
C SER A 135 -9.57 -15.45 3.59
N VAL A 136 -8.45 -16.13 3.81
CA VAL A 136 -7.18 -15.77 3.18
C VAL A 136 -6.87 -16.80 2.13
N VAL A 137 -6.67 -16.36 0.89
CA VAL A 137 -6.22 -17.20 -0.21
C VAL A 137 -4.83 -16.77 -0.63
N VAL A 138 -3.96 -17.73 -0.91
CA VAL A 138 -2.52 -17.54 -1.13
C VAL A 138 -2.08 -18.26 -2.40
N ALA A 139 -1.10 -17.71 -3.09
CA ALA A 139 -0.28 -18.39 -4.09
C ALA A 139 1.16 -17.89 -4.02
N SER A 140 2.09 -18.69 -4.52
CA SER A 140 3.49 -18.31 -4.67
C SER A 140 4.01 -18.64 -6.05
N SER A 141 5.11 -18.01 -6.41
CA SER A 141 5.95 -18.39 -7.53
C SER A 141 7.40 -18.46 -7.05
N ASP A 142 8.06 -19.58 -7.32
CA ASP A 142 9.48 -19.79 -6.99
C ASP A 142 10.42 -19.10 -8.00
N SER A 143 9.85 -18.42 -8.99
CA SER A 143 10.56 -17.53 -9.91
C SER A 143 9.63 -16.43 -10.41
N ALA A 144 10.12 -15.20 -10.47
CA ALA A 144 9.41 -14.03 -10.99
C ALA A 144 10.06 -13.52 -12.29
N GLU A 145 10.40 -14.41 -13.23
CA GLU A 145 11.14 -14.05 -14.45
C GLU A 145 10.35 -13.13 -15.41
N ALA A 146 9.02 -13.18 -15.35
CA ALA A 146 8.13 -12.38 -16.18
C ALA A 146 7.18 -11.54 -15.30
N PRO A 147 6.82 -10.32 -15.73
CA PRO A 147 5.87 -9.50 -14.98
C PRO A 147 4.51 -10.20 -14.90
N GLN A 148 3.86 -10.08 -13.74
CA GLN A 148 2.58 -10.70 -13.45
C GLN A 148 1.48 -9.66 -13.21
N VAL A 149 0.24 -10.08 -13.43
CA VAL A 149 -0.98 -9.38 -13.03
C VAL A 149 -1.66 -10.21 -11.97
N PHE A 150 -1.84 -9.63 -10.79
CA PHE A 150 -2.59 -10.20 -9.69
C PHE A 150 -4.01 -9.61 -9.70
N GLU A 151 -4.97 -10.42 -10.15
CA GLU A 151 -6.39 -10.07 -10.19
C GLU A 151 -7.10 -10.65 -8.96
N THR A 152 -7.81 -9.79 -8.24
CA THR A 152 -8.64 -10.17 -7.10
C THR A 152 -10.07 -9.67 -7.32
N ARG A 153 -11.03 -10.60 -7.32
CA ARG A 153 -12.47 -10.33 -7.40
C ARG A 153 -13.09 -10.49 -6.02
N LEU A 154 -13.82 -9.48 -5.60
CA LEU A 154 -14.38 -9.36 -4.26
C LEU A 154 -15.88 -9.63 -4.28
N LEU A 155 -16.37 -10.34 -3.25
CA LEU A 155 -17.81 -10.48 -2.98
C LEU A 155 -18.38 -9.16 -2.43
N GLY A 156 -17.60 -8.47 -1.59
CA GLY A 156 -17.94 -7.20 -0.97
C GLY A 156 -16.71 -6.32 -0.69
N ALA A 157 -16.96 -5.03 -0.48
CA ALA A 157 -15.93 -4.03 -0.18
C ALA A 157 -16.01 -3.60 1.30
N SER A 158 -15.75 -4.56 2.19
CA SER A 158 -15.65 -4.33 3.63
C SER A 158 -14.23 -3.97 4.04
N ALA A 159 -14.11 -3.30 5.18
CA ALA A 159 -12.82 -3.05 5.81
C ALA A 159 -12.20 -4.42 6.21
N GLY A 160 -10.90 -4.60 5.97
CA GLY A 160 -10.21 -5.89 6.10
C GLY A 160 -10.27 -6.74 4.83
N THR A 161 -10.87 -6.25 3.75
CA THR A 161 -10.88 -6.92 2.44
C THR A 161 -9.93 -6.24 1.46
N GLY A 162 -9.06 -7.02 0.82
CA GLY A 162 -8.08 -6.51 -0.13
C GLY A 162 -7.08 -7.55 -0.57
N ALA A 163 -5.99 -7.11 -1.17
CA ALA A 163 -4.95 -7.95 -1.72
C ALA A 163 -3.56 -7.35 -1.49
N SER A 164 -2.61 -8.21 -1.14
CA SER A 164 -1.21 -7.88 -0.99
C SER A 164 -0.38 -8.87 -1.81
N GLY A 165 0.50 -8.34 -2.64
CA GLY A 165 1.48 -9.14 -3.36
C GLY A 165 2.86 -8.54 -3.20
N SER A 166 3.88 -9.37 -3.26
CA SER A 166 5.26 -8.95 -3.15
C SER A 166 6.17 -9.90 -3.93
N MET A 167 7.29 -9.37 -4.40
CA MET A 167 8.38 -10.15 -4.97
C MET A 167 9.70 -9.69 -4.37
N ALA A 168 10.60 -10.65 -4.23
CA ALA A 168 11.99 -10.41 -3.89
C ALA A 168 12.88 -11.03 -4.97
N SER A 169 14.03 -10.43 -5.19
CA SER A 169 15.06 -10.91 -6.09
C SER A 169 16.42 -10.72 -5.42
N TRP A 170 17.32 -11.69 -5.60
CA TRP A 170 18.63 -11.65 -4.97
C TRP A 170 19.67 -12.32 -5.86
N ALA A 171 20.91 -11.86 -5.74
CA ALA A 171 22.08 -12.48 -6.34
C ALA A 171 23.26 -12.36 -5.38
N SER A 172 24.05 -13.43 -5.26
CA SER A 172 25.25 -13.46 -4.43
C SER A 172 26.53 -13.10 -5.20
N ASN A 173 26.43 -12.98 -6.53
CA ASN A 173 27.52 -12.60 -7.41
C ASN A 173 27.00 -11.94 -8.70
N GLY A 174 27.92 -11.46 -9.53
CA GLY A 174 27.60 -10.70 -10.74
C GLY A 174 27.36 -9.21 -10.45
N ASP A 175 27.02 -8.47 -11.48
CA ASP A 175 26.93 -7.00 -11.43
C ASP A 175 25.65 -6.48 -10.73
N ILE A 176 24.82 -7.41 -10.26
CA ILE A 176 23.56 -7.14 -9.53
C ILE A 176 23.53 -7.84 -8.17
N ALA A 177 24.69 -8.16 -7.60
CA ALA A 177 24.74 -8.70 -6.25
C ALA A 177 24.00 -7.76 -5.27
N GLY A 178 23.22 -8.34 -4.36
CA GLY A 178 22.33 -7.62 -3.44
C GLY A 178 20.94 -8.23 -3.35
N VAL A 179 20.04 -7.56 -2.62
CA VAL A 179 18.64 -7.96 -2.46
C VAL A 179 17.74 -6.79 -2.87
N ALA A 180 16.79 -7.06 -3.76
CA ALA A 180 15.77 -6.09 -4.19
C ALA A 180 14.37 -6.64 -3.91
N ALA A 181 13.43 -5.76 -3.65
CA ALA A 181 12.04 -6.16 -3.47
C ALA A 181 11.05 -5.11 -3.94
N SER A 182 9.83 -5.56 -4.23
CA SER A 182 8.74 -4.67 -4.60
C SER A 182 7.43 -5.25 -4.07
N THR A 183 6.51 -4.38 -3.68
CA THR A 183 5.10 -4.77 -3.54
C THR A 183 4.45 -4.75 -4.91
N CYS A 184 3.42 -5.55 -5.11
CA CYS A 184 2.59 -5.45 -6.29
C CYS A 184 1.75 -4.17 -6.21
N ILE A 185 1.82 -3.35 -7.26
CA ILE A 185 1.24 -2.01 -7.25
C ILE A 185 -0.06 -1.93 -8.05
N ASN A 186 -1.01 -1.13 -7.58
CA ASN A 186 -2.25 -0.87 -8.32
C ASN A 186 -1.99 -0.02 -9.59
N THR A 187 -2.79 -0.24 -10.63
CA THR A 187 -2.77 0.63 -11.82
C THR A 187 -3.36 2.00 -11.52
N GLN A 188 -2.75 3.06 -12.04
CA GLN A 188 -3.16 4.45 -11.83
C GLN A 188 -3.04 5.26 -13.13
N LEU A 189 -3.81 6.35 -13.22
CA LEU A 189 -3.68 7.30 -14.35
C LEU A 189 -2.54 8.30 -14.14
N ASN A 190 -2.18 8.59 -12.90
CA ASN A 190 -1.10 9.50 -12.54
C ASN A 190 -0.21 8.83 -11.49
N GLN A 191 1.10 8.82 -11.74
CA GLN A 191 2.10 8.22 -10.87
C GLN A 191 3.29 9.16 -10.77
N SER A 192 3.91 9.23 -9.60
CA SER A 192 5.13 10.01 -9.40
C SER A 192 6.15 9.23 -8.59
N PHE A 193 7.42 9.43 -8.88
CA PHE A 193 8.56 8.78 -8.23
C PHE A 193 9.56 9.82 -7.77
N LEU A 194 10.28 9.54 -6.69
CA LEU A 194 11.48 10.25 -6.27
C LEU A 194 12.62 9.24 -6.23
N ILE A 195 13.62 9.42 -7.09
CA ILE A 195 14.75 8.49 -7.22
C ILE A 195 16.09 9.17 -6.94
N SER A 196 17.11 8.35 -6.75
CA SER A 196 18.51 8.79 -6.75
C SER A 196 18.89 9.48 -8.06
N GLY A 197 20.03 10.19 -8.05
CA GLY A 197 20.54 10.86 -9.24
C GLY A 197 20.83 9.93 -10.40
N THR A 198 20.90 10.51 -11.59
CA THR A 198 21.18 9.85 -12.88
C THR A 198 22.64 10.03 -13.30
N LYS A 199 23.55 10.00 -12.31
CA LYS A 199 25.00 10.12 -12.55
C LYS A 199 25.57 8.78 -13.02
N GLU A 200 26.79 8.82 -13.54
CA GLU A 200 27.53 7.62 -13.93
C GLU A 200 27.62 6.62 -12.77
N GLY A 201 27.59 5.33 -13.09
CA GLY A 201 27.56 4.24 -12.11
C GLY A 201 26.16 3.81 -11.69
N THR A 202 25.08 4.43 -12.18
CA THR A 202 23.71 3.97 -11.88
C THR A 202 22.90 3.77 -13.16
N THR A 203 22.28 2.60 -13.28
CA THR A 203 21.29 2.29 -14.32
C THR A 203 19.90 2.37 -13.73
N GLN A 204 19.01 3.18 -14.33
CA GLN A 204 17.64 3.38 -13.87
C GLN A 204 16.66 3.15 -15.02
N GLN A 205 15.85 2.09 -14.92
CA GLN A 205 14.88 1.71 -15.93
C GLN A 205 13.46 1.83 -15.40
N LEU A 206 12.71 2.78 -15.94
CA LEU A 206 11.28 2.91 -15.71
C LEU A 206 10.52 1.86 -16.52
N LEU A 207 9.93 0.89 -15.84
CA LEU A 207 9.07 -0.14 -16.41
C LEU A 207 7.63 0.34 -16.35
N ILE A 208 6.95 0.43 -17.49
CA ILE A 208 5.56 0.90 -17.61
C ILE A 208 4.73 -0.23 -18.19
N ALA A 209 3.87 -0.83 -17.37
CA ALA A 209 3.01 -1.94 -17.72
C ALA A 209 1.56 -1.49 -17.91
N ASN A 210 0.95 -1.97 -19.00
CA ASN A 210 -0.46 -1.78 -19.28
C ASN A 210 -1.19 -3.12 -19.24
N PRO A 211 -1.78 -3.50 -18.10
CA PRO A 211 -2.50 -4.76 -17.97
C PRO A 211 -3.88 -4.73 -18.64
N THR A 212 -4.27 -3.63 -19.30
CA THR A 212 -5.57 -3.51 -19.96
C THR A 212 -5.55 -4.09 -21.37
N ASP A 213 -6.74 -4.29 -21.93
CA ASP A 213 -7.00 -4.78 -23.29
C ASP A 213 -6.87 -3.69 -24.38
N LYS A 214 -6.49 -2.46 -24.01
CA LYS A 214 -6.36 -1.32 -24.93
C LYS A 214 -5.02 -0.63 -24.75
N SER A 215 -4.40 -0.28 -25.89
CA SER A 215 -3.20 0.56 -25.86
C SER A 215 -3.49 1.95 -25.28
N THR A 216 -2.50 2.51 -24.59
CA THR A 216 -2.55 3.87 -24.03
C THR A 216 -1.26 4.63 -24.30
N THR A 217 -1.33 5.95 -24.27
CA THR A 217 -0.17 6.84 -24.33
C THR A 217 0.11 7.40 -22.95
N VAL A 218 1.35 7.26 -22.49
CA VAL A 218 1.84 7.79 -21.21
C VAL A 218 2.73 8.99 -21.49
N GLN A 219 2.40 10.11 -20.84
CA GLN A 219 3.20 11.32 -20.87
C GLN A 219 4.11 11.39 -19.65
N LEU A 220 5.40 11.63 -19.89
CA LEU A 220 6.44 11.77 -18.89
C LEU A 220 6.75 13.25 -18.68
N SER A 221 6.97 13.63 -17.43
CA SER A 221 7.62 14.89 -17.07
C SER A 221 8.61 14.65 -15.92
N MET A 222 9.67 15.45 -15.91
CA MET A 222 10.78 15.26 -14.98
C MET A 222 11.20 16.59 -14.35
N THR A 223 11.56 16.54 -13.08
CA THR A 223 12.05 17.70 -12.31
C THR A 223 13.27 17.28 -11.51
N GLY A 224 14.31 18.12 -11.51
CA GLY A 224 15.56 17.85 -10.80
C GLY A 224 15.65 18.62 -9.48
N THR A 225 16.88 18.74 -8.98
CA THR A 225 17.25 19.58 -7.83
C THR A 225 17.38 21.07 -8.18
N GLU A 226 17.46 21.38 -9.47
CA GLU A 226 17.45 22.74 -10.00
C GLU A 226 16.02 23.14 -10.44
N PRO A 227 15.67 24.44 -10.38
CA PRO A 227 14.33 24.90 -10.70
C PRO A 227 13.98 24.67 -12.18
N GLY A 228 12.76 24.22 -12.41
CA GLY A 228 12.19 24.04 -13.75
C GLY A 228 12.05 22.57 -14.17
N GLN A 229 11.32 22.37 -15.26
CA GLN A 229 11.17 21.04 -15.84
C GLN A 229 12.41 20.68 -16.64
N ILE A 230 12.88 19.44 -16.48
CA ILE A 230 13.97 18.91 -17.29
C ILE A 230 13.46 18.68 -18.72
N VAL A 231 14.19 19.21 -19.69
CA VAL A 231 14.01 18.87 -21.10
C VAL A 231 14.64 17.50 -21.33
N MET A 232 13.80 16.49 -21.51
CA MET A 232 14.28 15.12 -21.73
C MET A 232 15.03 15.00 -23.06
N ALA A 233 16.15 14.28 -23.04
CA ALA A 233 16.93 13.95 -24.24
C ALA A 233 16.22 12.89 -25.11
N THR A 234 15.33 12.09 -24.51
CA THR A 234 14.49 11.11 -25.18
C THR A 234 13.05 11.59 -25.29
N GLN A 235 12.17 10.77 -25.88
CA GLN A 235 10.77 11.12 -26.10
C GLN A 235 10.01 11.20 -24.77
N SER A 236 9.25 12.28 -24.57
CA SER A 236 8.40 12.47 -23.39
C SER A 236 7.09 11.67 -23.43
N SER A 237 6.79 11.01 -24.55
CA SER A 237 5.54 10.29 -24.79
C SER A 237 5.84 8.85 -25.15
N VAL A 238 5.23 7.90 -24.46
CA VAL A 238 5.45 6.47 -24.64
C VAL A 238 4.11 5.79 -24.93
N VAL A 239 4.02 5.09 -26.06
CA VAL A 239 2.86 4.26 -26.37
C VAL A 239 3.08 2.88 -25.77
N VAL A 240 2.16 2.44 -24.92
CA VAL A 240 2.17 1.13 -24.28
C VAL A 240 1.03 0.31 -24.87
N GLY A 241 1.33 -0.84 -25.49
CA GLY A 241 0.32 -1.73 -26.06
C GLY A 241 -0.59 -2.35 -24.99
N ALA A 242 -1.65 -3.03 -25.43
CA ALA A 242 -2.50 -3.83 -24.54
C ALA A 242 -1.73 -5.05 -24.04
N GLY A 243 -1.77 -5.32 -22.73
CA GLY A 243 -1.00 -6.42 -22.12
C GLY A 243 0.52 -6.31 -22.32
N GLU A 244 1.05 -5.12 -22.63
CA GLU A 244 2.47 -4.91 -22.87
C GLU A 244 3.15 -4.14 -21.74
N GLN A 245 4.47 -4.31 -21.64
CA GLN A 245 5.36 -3.47 -20.86
C GLN A 245 6.32 -2.71 -21.77
N ARG A 246 6.59 -1.45 -21.44
CA ARG A 246 7.63 -0.63 -22.08
C ARG A 246 8.66 -0.20 -21.05
N THR A 247 9.90 -0.08 -21.48
CA THR A 247 11.01 0.37 -20.64
C THR A 247 11.54 1.70 -21.15
N VAL A 248 11.79 2.64 -20.23
CA VAL A 248 12.44 3.92 -20.50
C VAL A 248 13.69 4.02 -19.64
N ASP A 249 14.83 4.30 -20.27
CA ASP A 249 16.08 4.60 -19.57
C ASP A 249 16.06 6.05 -19.06
N LEU A 250 16.03 6.20 -17.74
CA LEU A 250 15.95 7.50 -17.08
C LEU A 250 17.29 8.24 -17.08
N ALA A 251 18.41 7.51 -17.01
CA ALA A 251 19.73 8.10 -17.07
C ALA A 251 20.02 8.67 -18.46
N ALA A 252 19.54 8.00 -19.52
CA ALA A 252 19.59 8.52 -20.88
C ALA A 252 18.59 9.68 -21.09
N ALA A 253 17.41 9.64 -20.48
CA ALA A 253 16.39 10.68 -20.64
C ALA A 253 16.76 12.00 -19.95
N ALA A 254 17.35 11.92 -18.75
CA ALA A 254 17.70 13.07 -17.93
C ALA A 254 19.07 12.86 -17.27
N PRO A 255 20.18 12.98 -18.02
CA PRO A 255 21.51 12.68 -17.49
C PRO A 255 21.99 13.72 -16.46
N ASN A 256 22.94 13.31 -15.62
CA ASN A 256 23.68 14.17 -14.70
C ASN A 256 22.82 14.93 -13.67
N GLN A 257 21.73 14.34 -13.20
CA GLN A 257 20.91 14.91 -12.13
C GLN A 257 21.37 14.40 -10.77
N ASP A 258 21.30 15.24 -9.73
CA ASP A 258 21.61 14.83 -8.35
C ASP A 258 20.49 13.98 -7.72
N ALA A 259 19.24 14.27 -8.10
CA ALA A 259 18.05 13.50 -7.80
C ALA A 259 16.97 13.84 -8.84
N LEU A 260 16.01 12.94 -9.02
CA LEU A 260 15.00 13.09 -10.06
C LEU A 260 13.60 12.80 -9.50
N ARG A 261 12.65 13.67 -9.83
CA ARG A 261 11.22 13.37 -9.76
C ARG A 261 10.75 13.00 -11.15
N VAL A 262 10.16 11.83 -11.29
CA VAL A 262 9.54 11.37 -12.54
C VAL A 262 8.04 11.35 -12.34
N ASN A 263 7.29 12.00 -13.22
CA ASN A 263 5.83 12.03 -13.20
C ASN A 263 5.29 11.45 -14.49
N LEU A 264 4.29 10.58 -14.38
CA LEU A 264 3.67 9.87 -15.49
C LEU A 264 2.17 10.16 -15.49
N VAL A 265 1.62 10.50 -16.66
CA VAL A 265 0.19 10.67 -16.85
C VAL A 265 -0.26 9.83 -18.04
N SER A 266 -1.06 8.79 -17.79
CA SER A 266 -1.70 8.01 -18.84
C SER A 266 -2.94 8.71 -19.38
N GLN A 267 -3.07 8.78 -20.70
CA GLN A 267 -4.15 9.52 -21.36
C GLN A 267 -5.44 8.70 -21.57
N GLY A 268 -5.39 7.38 -21.42
CA GLY A 268 -6.51 6.47 -21.70
C GLY A 268 -6.77 5.48 -20.57
N SER A 269 -5.98 4.41 -20.52
CA SER A 269 -6.12 3.33 -19.53
C SER A 269 -5.15 3.53 -18.36
N PRO A 270 -5.50 3.17 -17.12
CA PRO A 270 -4.55 3.20 -16.00
C PRO A 270 -3.40 2.22 -16.26
N VAL A 271 -2.18 2.62 -15.89
CA VAL A 271 -0.94 1.83 -16.03
C VAL A 271 -0.34 1.60 -14.66
N ALA A 272 0.54 0.61 -14.55
CA ALA A 272 1.37 0.43 -13.38
C ALA A 272 2.83 0.61 -13.77
N SER A 273 3.61 1.31 -12.95
CA SER A 273 5.01 1.55 -13.25
C SER A 273 5.89 1.36 -12.02
N VAL A 274 7.08 0.81 -12.21
CA VAL A 274 8.13 0.71 -11.19
C VAL A 274 9.45 1.13 -11.82
N ILE A 275 10.40 1.59 -11.02
CA ILE A 275 11.74 1.90 -11.51
C ILE A 275 12.69 0.85 -10.95
N ARG A 276 13.39 0.15 -11.83
CA ARG A 276 14.48 -0.74 -11.47
C ARG A 276 15.78 0.04 -11.44
N THR A 277 16.49 0.01 -10.31
CA THR A 277 17.78 0.69 -10.14
C THR A 277 18.88 -0.32 -9.83
N VAL A 278 19.98 -0.25 -10.57
CA VAL A 278 21.22 -0.98 -10.29
C VAL A 278 22.35 0.03 -10.17
N SER A 279 23.12 -0.04 -9.09
CA SER A 279 24.30 0.81 -8.85
C SER A 279 25.57 -0.02 -8.96
N MET A 280 26.61 0.58 -9.52
CA MET A 280 27.94 0.03 -9.66
C MET A 280 28.98 1.07 -9.30
N LYS A 281 30.02 0.63 -8.61
CA LYS A 281 31.20 1.43 -8.30
C LYS A 281 32.39 0.92 -9.10
N GLY A 282 32.57 1.48 -10.29
CA GLY A 282 33.53 0.92 -11.25
C GLY A 282 33.00 -0.40 -11.80
N LEU A 283 33.65 -1.51 -11.45
CA LEU A 283 33.22 -2.87 -11.82
C LEU A 283 32.57 -3.62 -10.64
N ASP A 284 32.60 -3.03 -9.43
CA ASP A 284 32.04 -3.67 -8.25
C ASP A 284 30.53 -3.35 -8.15
N PRO A 285 29.68 -4.35 -7.86
CA PRO A 285 28.27 -4.10 -7.58
C PRO A 285 28.13 -3.23 -6.32
N ASP A 286 27.22 -2.25 -6.37
CA ASP A 286 27.04 -1.24 -5.33
C ASP A 286 25.54 -1.11 -4.93
N GLY A 287 24.83 -2.23 -5.05
CA GLY A 287 23.44 -2.39 -4.65
C GLY A 287 22.42 -2.28 -5.76
N ASN A 288 21.21 -2.77 -5.49
CA ASN A 288 20.12 -2.73 -6.45
C ASN A 288 18.75 -2.81 -5.75
N ASP A 289 17.76 -2.08 -6.25
CA ASP A 289 16.40 -2.14 -5.70
C ASP A 289 15.35 -1.58 -6.68
N PHE A 290 14.07 -1.75 -6.33
CA PHE A 290 12.94 -1.13 -7.01
C PHE A 290 12.49 0.16 -6.31
N THR A 291 12.15 1.18 -7.09
CA THR A 291 11.38 2.33 -6.59
C THR A 291 9.92 2.22 -7.02
N LEU A 292 9.02 2.33 -6.04
CA LEU A 292 7.58 2.26 -6.22
C LEU A 292 6.95 3.66 -6.38
N PRO A 293 5.75 3.78 -6.98
CA PRO A 293 5.02 5.04 -7.03
C PRO A 293 4.82 5.63 -5.63
N LEU A 294 5.05 6.93 -5.49
CA LEU A 294 4.88 7.65 -4.23
C LEU A 294 3.44 7.57 -3.74
N ASN A 295 3.29 7.50 -2.43
CA ASN A 295 2.01 7.70 -1.76
C ASN A 295 1.47 9.13 -2.00
N PRO A 296 0.16 9.36 -1.80
CA PRO A 296 -0.42 10.69 -1.82
C PRO A 296 0.33 11.66 -0.90
N ALA A 297 0.37 12.93 -1.30
CA ALA A 297 0.99 13.96 -0.47
C ALA A 297 0.24 14.13 0.86
N SER A 298 0.97 14.42 1.93
CA SER A 298 0.42 14.62 3.27
C SER A 298 1.31 15.56 4.09
N THR A 299 0.78 16.10 5.17
CA THR A 299 1.51 16.91 6.17
C THR A 299 2.34 16.06 7.13
N THR A 300 2.05 14.76 7.25
CA THR A 300 2.76 13.83 8.12
C THR A 300 3.01 12.53 7.37
N GLN A 301 4.27 12.14 7.25
CA GLN A 301 4.67 10.87 6.63
C GLN A 301 5.79 10.22 7.44
N ILE A 302 5.82 8.89 7.42
CA ILE A 302 6.82 8.07 8.09
C ILE A 302 7.60 7.30 7.04
N VAL A 303 8.92 7.28 7.19
CA VAL A 303 9.81 6.39 6.45
C VAL A 303 10.27 5.32 7.42
N ASN A 304 9.82 4.07 7.24
CA ASN A 304 10.32 2.94 8.03
C ASN A 304 11.81 2.72 7.74
N MET A 305 12.53 2.23 8.74
CA MET A 305 13.96 1.99 8.66
C MET A 305 14.32 0.69 9.38
N GLY A 306 15.21 -0.10 8.78
CA GLY A 306 15.67 -1.36 9.35
C GLY A 306 16.81 -1.14 10.35
N ASP A 307 17.22 -2.22 11.00
CA ASP A 307 18.39 -2.21 11.90
C ASP A 307 19.70 -2.07 11.11
N SER A 308 19.80 -2.70 9.94
CA SER A 308 20.95 -2.57 9.03
C SER A 308 20.91 -1.25 8.28
N ARG A 309 21.72 -0.28 8.72
CA ARG A 309 21.80 1.06 8.13
C ARG A 309 23.11 1.75 8.48
N ASN A 310 23.63 2.52 7.54
CA ASN A 310 24.81 3.36 7.72
C ASN A 310 24.50 4.83 7.37
N ALA A 311 23.63 5.07 6.39
CA ALA A 311 23.19 6.40 6.00
C ALA A 311 21.76 6.38 5.46
N MET A 312 21.08 7.53 5.54
CA MET A 312 19.78 7.74 4.92
C MET A 312 19.81 9.02 4.08
N THR A 313 19.27 8.95 2.87
CA THR A 313 19.07 10.12 2.02
C THR A 313 17.58 10.33 1.77
N LEU A 314 17.00 11.34 2.41
CA LEU A 314 15.61 11.74 2.22
C LEU A 314 15.49 12.62 0.97
N ARG A 315 14.56 12.28 0.10
CA ARG A 315 14.15 13.07 -1.06
C ARG A 315 12.73 13.54 -0.83
N ALA A 316 12.49 14.84 -0.97
CA ALA A 316 11.19 15.44 -0.75
C ALA A 316 10.80 16.40 -1.89
N TYR A 317 9.52 16.40 -2.24
CA TYR A 317 8.94 17.33 -3.19
C TYR A 317 7.76 18.06 -2.56
N VAL A 318 7.78 19.39 -2.66
CA VAL A 318 6.74 20.28 -2.15
C VAL A 318 6.25 21.20 -3.27
N SER A 319 4.94 21.44 -3.31
CA SER A 319 4.34 22.39 -4.25
C SER A 319 4.47 23.85 -3.79
N GLN A 320 4.81 24.06 -2.52
CA GLN A 320 4.99 25.38 -1.91
C GLN A 320 6.23 25.34 -1.03
N ALA A 321 6.98 26.43 -0.97
CA ALA A 321 8.17 26.51 -0.14
C ALA A 321 7.76 26.32 1.32
N ALA A 322 8.44 25.41 2.00
CA ALA A 322 8.02 24.95 3.31
C ALA A 322 9.21 24.53 4.15
N SER A 323 8.94 24.06 5.35
CA SER A 323 9.96 23.51 6.20
C SER A 323 9.49 22.20 6.80
N LEU A 324 10.32 21.17 6.67
CA LEU A 324 10.04 19.84 7.22
C LEU A 324 10.73 19.73 8.57
N ASN A 325 10.00 19.30 9.59
CA ASN A 325 10.55 18.86 10.86
C ASN A 325 10.85 17.36 10.75
N LEU A 326 12.09 16.99 11.05
CA LEU A 326 12.55 15.61 10.98
C LEU A 326 12.80 15.09 12.39
N SER A 327 12.29 13.90 12.70
CA SER A 327 12.48 13.24 14.00
C SER A 327 12.67 11.74 13.81
N TRP A 328 13.71 11.18 14.43
CA TRP A 328 13.92 9.73 14.51
C TRP A 328 12.93 9.13 15.50
N ILE A 329 12.18 8.11 15.09
CA ILE A 329 11.35 7.30 15.99
C ILE A 329 12.20 6.13 16.49
N THR A 330 12.18 5.89 17.81
CA THR A 330 12.86 4.78 18.49
C THR A 330 11.83 3.92 19.24
N GLN A 331 12.28 2.84 19.89
CA GLN A 331 11.41 2.10 20.84
C GLN A 331 10.97 2.94 22.05
N SER A 332 11.68 4.01 22.36
CA SER A 332 11.48 4.84 23.57
C SER A 332 10.87 6.21 23.30
N GLY A 333 10.44 6.47 22.06
CA GLY A 333 9.91 7.76 21.60
C GLY A 333 10.77 8.42 20.52
N VAL A 334 10.57 9.72 20.31
CA VAL A 334 11.23 10.48 19.23
C VAL A 334 12.48 11.25 19.65
N LYS A 335 13.46 11.34 18.74
CA LYS A 335 14.66 12.18 18.84
C LYS A 335 14.72 13.12 17.64
N SER A 336 14.75 14.43 17.86
CA SER A 336 14.76 15.39 16.75
C SER A 336 16.03 15.27 15.88
N ALA A 337 15.85 15.21 14.56
CA ALA A 337 16.88 15.36 13.53
C ALA A 337 16.96 16.81 12.99
N GLY A 338 16.18 17.71 13.59
CA GLY A 338 16.11 19.12 13.29
C GLY A 338 15.19 19.47 12.12
N LYS A 339 15.14 20.76 11.82
CA LYS A 339 14.29 21.34 10.79
C LYS A 339 15.08 21.53 9.48
N ARG A 340 14.44 21.34 8.32
CA ARG A 340 15.03 21.57 6.99
C ARG A 340 14.11 22.44 6.14
N ALA A 341 14.68 23.36 5.37
CA ALA A 341 13.92 24.20 4.45
C ALA A 341 13.78 23.48 3.10
N MET A 342 12.59 23.51 2.51
CA MET A 342 12.27 22.93 1.22
C MET A 342 11.93 24.02 0.22
N LYS A 343 12.51 23.92 -0.98
CA LYS A 343 12.17 24.76 -2.11
C LYS A 343 10.98 24.17 -2.88
N ALA A 344 10.10 25.04 -3.35
CA ALA A 344 8.93 24.66 -4.14
C ALA A 344 9.34 24.15 -5.52
N TYR A 345 8.63 23.13 -6.02
CA TYR A 345 8.77 22.62 -7.38
C TYR A 345 10.19 22.13 -7.75
N GLU A 346 10.98 21.75 -6.75
CA GLU A 346 12.31 21.17 -6.88
C GLU A 346 12.34 19.86 -6.07
N VAL A 347 13.21 18.93 -6.47
CA VAL A 347 13.57 17.80 -5.61
C VAL A 347 14.53 18.29 -4.55
N ASN A 348 14.13 18.20 -3.29
CA ASN A 348 14.97 18.54 -2.16
C ASN A 348 15.64 17.27 -1.65
N VAL A 349 16.96 17.30 -1.48
CA VAL A 349 17.77 16.17 -1.00
C VAL A 349 18.34 16.50 0.38
N VAL A 350 18.13 15.62 1.35
CA VAL A 350 18.65 15.75 2.71
C VAL A 350 19.41 14.48 3.08
N GLU A 351 20.73 14.60 3.21
CA GLU A 351 21.57 13.54 3.75
C GLU A 351 21.48 13.51 5.29
N LEU A 352 21.27 12.33 5.84
CA LEU A 352 21.14 12.07 7.27
C LEU A 352 22.16 10.97 7.65
N LYS A 353 23.31 11.40 8.18
CA LYS A 353 24.44 10.51 8.56
C LYS A 353 24.49 10.23 10.07
N ASP A 354 23.98 11.16 10.89
CA ASP A 354 23.94 11.02 12.35
C ASP A 354 22.65 10.31 12.79
N ILE A 355 22.50 9.05 12.37
CA ILE A 355 21.35 8.22 12.72
C ILE A 355 21.59 7.62 14.11
N PRO A 356 20.70 7.81 15.11
CA PRO A 356 20.81 7.13 16.39
C PRO A 356 20.78 5.61 16.23
N ASP A 357 21.59 4.88 17.01
CA ASP A 357 21.70 3.42 16.98
C ASP A 357 20.36 2.70 17.24
N ASP A 358 19.46 3.34 17.99
CA ASP A 358 18.13 2.82 18.36
C ASP A 358 16.97 3.37 17.50
N ALA A 359 17.26 4.12 16.44
CA ALA A 359 16.25 4.64 15.51
C ALA A 359 15.70 3.53 14.60
N LEU A 360 14.39 3.50 14.41
CA LEU A 360 13.67 2.49 13.61
C LEU A 360 12.79 3.11 12.51
N ALA A 361 12.59 4.42 12.53
CA ALA A 361 11.92 5.14 11.46
C ALA A 361 12.27 6.64 11.51
N LEU A 362 11.92 7.34 10.43
CA LEU A 362 11.96 8.80 10.36
C LEU A 362 10.53 9.35 10.24
N LEU A 363 10.12 10.15 11.21
CA LEU A 363 8.94 11.00 11.16
C LEU A 363 9.28 12.30 10.43
N VAL A 364 8.46 12.64 9.43
CA VAL A 364 8.58 13.86 8.63
C VAL A 364 7.27 14.63 8.73
N GLU A 365 7.32 15.87 9.20
CA GLU A 365 6.14 16.71 9.42
C GLU A 365 6.28 18.09 8.78
N SER A 366 5.18 18.64 8.28
CA SER A 366 5.12 19.99 7.72
C SER A 366 3.73 20.62 7.84
N ASP A 367 3.68 21.93 7.67
CA ASP A 367 2.43 22.70 7.60
C ASP A 367 1.78 22.65 6.20
N VAL A 368 2.45 22.03 5.21
CA VAL A 368 1.94 21.84 3.84
C VAL A 368 2.11 20.39 3.39
N ASP A 369 1.29 19.97 2.44
CA ASP A 369 1.42 18.65 1.84
C ASP A 369 2.75 18.49 1.10
N PHE A 370 3.43 17.38 1.38
CA PHE A 370 4.65 16.96 0.71
C PHE A 370 4.58 15.49 0.31
N GLN A 371 5.43 15.10 -0.65
CA GLN A 371 5.72 13.70 -0.93
C GLN A 371 7.19 13.45 -0.63
N ALA A 372 7.51 12.33 0.00
CA ALA A 372 8.88 11.94 0.27
C ALA A 372 9.15 10.45 0.04
N ALA A 373 10.42 10.15 -0.20
CA ALA A 373 10.98 8.80 -0.22
C ALA A 373 12.44 8.87 0.25
N ALA A 374 12.95 7.79 0.83
CA ALA A 374 14.33 7.69 1.28
C ALA A 374 15.07 6.56 0.55
N GLY A 375 16.35 6.78 0.28
CA GLY A 375 17.30 5.68 0.10
C GLY A 375 17.97 5.40 1.43
N ILE A 376 18.00 4.13 1.84
CA ILE A 376 18.67 3.66 3.05
C ILE A 376 19.86 2.82 2.60
N ASP A 377 21.06 3.23 2.97
CA ASP A 377 22.29 2.54 2.61
C ASP A 377 22.69 1.59 3.74
N ALA A 378 22.96 0.34 3.39
CA ALA A 378 23.64 -0.63 4.24
C ALA A 378 25.01 -0.93 3.62
N SER A 379 26.06 -0.90 4.43
CA SER A 379 27.43 -1.11 3.97
C SER A 379 28.28 -1.77 5.05
N ASP A 380 29.06 -2.77 4.64
CA ASP A 380 30.08 -3.43 5.45
C ASP A 380 31.31 -3.75 4.60
N ASP A 381 32.51 -3.55 5.15
CA ASP A 381 33.82 -3.90 4.57
C ASP A 381 34.01 -3.69 3.04
N GLY A 382 33.41 -2.64 2.49
CA GLY A 382 33.54 -2.26 1.07
C GLY A 382 32.40 -2.71 0.16
N SER A 383 31.51 -3.57 0.66
CA SER A 383 30.21 -3.87 0.08
C SER A 383 29.18 -2.80 0.48
N ARG A 384 28.24 -2.50 -0.43
CA ARG A 384 27.11 -1.63 -0.19
C ARG A 384 25.89 -2.16 -0.92
N ASP A 385 24.76 -2.12 -0.24
CA ASP A 385 23.42 -2.27 -0.82
C ASP A 385 22.52 -1.13 -0.36
N PHE A 386 21.36 -0.97 -0.98
CA PHE A 386 20.41 0.06 -0.58
C PHE A 386 18.95 -0.38 -0.77
N ALA A 387 18.08 0.14 0.10
CA ALA A 387 16.63 0.02 -0.06
C ALA A 387 16.00 1.39 -0.37
N PHE A 388 15.04 1.42 -1.30
CA PHE A 388 14.16 2.56 -1.53
C PHE A 388 12.87 2.43 -0.75
N VAL A 389 12.67 3.33 0.23
CA VAL A 389 11.49 3.33 1.10
C VAL A 389 10.66 4.59 0.85
N ASN A 390 9.45 4.42 0.33
CA ASN A 390 8.51 5.52 0.21
C ASN A 390 8.01 5.94 1.60
N ALA A 391 7.90 7.25 1.83
CA ALA A 391 7.23 7.74 3.02
C ALA A 391 5.73 7.42 2.93
N ALA A 392 5.15 6.95 4.03
CA ALA A 392 3.76 6.53 4.09
C ALA A 392 3.01 7.34 5.15
N SER A 393 1.77 7.68 4.83
CA SER A 393 0.81 8.14 5.83
C SER A 393 0.17 6.94 6.51
N PRO A 394 -0.07 7.01 7.83
CA PRO A 394 -0.72 5.95 8.59
C PRO A 394 -2.00 5.39 7.97
N TYR A 395 -2.28 4.12 8.23
CA TYR A 395 -3.48 3.44 7.74
C TYR A 395 -4.03 2.42 8.73
N ALA A 396 -5.35 2.23 8.64
CA ALA A 396 -6.04 1.12 9.27
C ALA A 396 -5.84 -0.17 8.46
N GLN A 397 -6.17 -1.30 9.08
CA GLN A 397 -6.31 -2.65 8.53
C GLN A 397 -5.50 -2.92 7.27
N SER A 398 -4.43 -3.69 7.42
CA SER A 398 -3.46 -3.87 6.36
C SER A 398 -2.85 -5.24 6.42
N ALA A 399 -2.22 -5.64 5.33
CA ALA A 399 -1.57 -6.93 5.21
C ALA A 399 -0.33 -6.88 4.33
N LEU A 400 0.52 -7.87 4.50
CA LEU A 400 1.76 -8.04 3.78
C LEU A 400 1.93 -9.50 3.38
N ALA A 401 2.06 -9.76 2.08
CA ALA A 401 2.57 -11.03 1.58
C ALA A 401 4.10 -11.08 1.74
N LEU A 402 4.65 -12.23 2.14
CA LEU A 402 6.07 -12.45 2.32
C LEU A 402 6.61 -13.40 1.23
N PRO A 403 7.55 -12.95 0.38
CA PRO A 403 8.23 -13.82 -0.58
C PRO A 403 8.98 -14.95 0.13
N ALA A 404 9.20 -16.07 -0.56
CA ALA A 404 9.97 -17.20 -0.02
C ALA A 404 11.48 -16.96 -0.13
N GLU A 405 12.27 -17.75 0.58
CA GLU A 405 13.74 -17.72 0.58
C GLU A 405 14.38 -16.38 0.99
N VAL A 406 13.63 -15.53 1.69
CA VAL A 406 14.14 -14.30 2.32
C VAL A 406 13.85 -14.30 3.81
N GLN A 407 14.68 -13.63 4.59
CA GLN A 407 14.39 -13.33 5.99
C GLN A 407 13.68 -11.99 6.06
N ALA A 408 12.57 -11.95 6.79
CA ALA A 408 11.77 -10.75 6.97
C ALA A 408 11.92 -10.20 8.40
N HIS A 409 12.15 -8.89 8.49
CA HIS A 409 12.15 -8.13 9.73
C HIS A 409 11.06 -7.07 9.64
N VAL A 410 9.98 -7.25 10.40
CA VAL A 410 8.79 -6.39 10.34
C VAL A 410 9.01 -5.17 11.22
N SER A 411 8.92 -3.99 10.61
CA SER A 411 8.96 -2.68 11.27
C SER A 411 7.55 -2.16 11.43
N MET A 412 7.12 -1.91 12.67
CA MET A 412 5.81 -1.33 12.98
C MET A 412 5.99 -0.02 13.74
N VAL A 413 5.34 1.04 13.27
CA VAL A 413 5.51 2.40 13.77
C VAL A 413 4.15 2.98 14.17
N ASN A 414 4.07 3.48 15.40
CA ASN A 414 2.96 4.31 15.86
C ASN A 414 3.28 5.78 15.61
N ALA A 415 2.48 6.40 14.74
CA ALA A 415 2.59 7.79 14.30
C ALA A 415 1.89 8.79 15.23
N SER A 416 1.30 8.31 16.33
CA SER A 416 0.54 9.15 17.26
C SER A 416 1.20 9.18 18.63
N SER A 417 0.97 10.27 19.38
CA SER A 417 1.43 10.42 20.75
C SER A 417 0.68 9.56 21.79
N LYS A 418 -0.30 8.75 21.36
CA LYS A 418 -1.04 7.84 22.25
C LYS A 418 -0.57 6.42 22.02
N SER A 419 -0.57 5.60 23.06
CA SER A 419 -0.31 4.18 22.88
C SER A 419 -1.41 3.50 22.07
N ILE A 420 -1.02 2.50 21.28
CA ILE A 420 -1.92 1.69 20.46
C ILE A 420 -1.67 0.20 20.73
N GLU A 421 -2.74 -0.58 20.65
CA GLU A 421 -2.74 -2.03 20.82
C GLU A 421 -3.33 -2.64 19.54
N LEU A 422 -2.69 -3.68 19.01
CA LEU A 422 -3.13 -4.36 17.80
C LEU A 422 -2.73 -5.84 17.82
N SER A 423 -3.46 -6.68 17.08
CA SER A 423 -3.07 -8.07 16.87
C SER A 423 -2.46 -8.24 15.48
N LEU A 424 -1.27 -8.82 15.41
CA LEU A 424 -0.60 -9.22 14.19
C LEU A 424 -0.79 -10.72 13.98
N THR A 425 -1.51 -11.11 12.93
CA THR A 425 -1.79 -12.51 12.59
C THR A 425 -0.91 -12.96 11.44
N ALA A 426 -0.28 -14.12 11.60
CA ALA A 426 0.48 -14.79 10.56
C ALA A 426 -0.34 -15.91 9.94
N TYR A 427 -0.23 -16.07 8.62
CA TYR A 427 -0.90 -17.11 7.84
C TYR A 427 0.13 -18.02 7.16
N ASP A 428 -0.19 -19.30 7.02
CA ASP A 428 0.63 -20.26 6.29
C ASP A 428 0.32 -20.30 4.78
N GLU A 429 1.00 -21.20 4.07
CA GLU A 429 0.85 -21.39 2.61
C GLU A 429 -0.54 -21.87 2.17
N HIS A 430 -1.37 -22.33 3.10
CA HIS A 430 -2.76 -22.72 2.87
C HIS A 430 -3.74 -21.60 3.23
N GLY A 431 -3.24 -20.42 3.63
CA GLY A 431 -4.08 -19.30 4.07
C GLY A 431 -4.71 -19.52 5.45
N GLU A 432 -4.26 -20.53 6.21
CA GLU A 432 -4.74 -20.79 7.56
C GLU A 432 -4.00 -19.90 8.56
N PRO A 433 -4.68 -19.35 9.59
CA PRO A 433 -4.00 -18.66 10.68
C PRO A 433 -3.01 -19.58 11.39
N ALA A 434 -1.72 -19.26 11.27
CA ALA A 434 -0.63 -20.04 11.85
C ALA A 434 -0.23 -19.55 13.25
N GLY A 435 -0.63 -18.33 13.62
CA GLY A 435 -0.42 -17.75 14.94
C GLY A 435 -0.77 -16.26 14.98
N THR A 436 -0.98 -15.73 16.17
CA THR A 436 -1.27 -14.31 16.41
C THR A 436 -0.41 -13.81 17.55
N ARG A 437 0.07 -12.56 17.44
CA ARG A 437 0.81 -11.86 18.49
C ARG A 437 0.19 -10.50 18.73
N ASP A 438 -0.11 -10.21 19.99
CA ASP A 438 -0.53 -8.88 20.41
C ASP A 438 0.69 -7.96 20.50
N ILE A 439 0.55 -6.77 19.95
CA ILE A 439 1.60 -5.75 19.86
C ILE A 439 1.10 -4.49 20.53
N HIS A 440 1.79 -4.11 21.61
CA HIS A 440 1.63 -2.82 22.27
C HIS A 440 2.71 -1.85 21.77
N LEU A 441 2.30 -0.70 21.25
CA LEU A 441 3.20 0.38 20.84
C LEU A 441 2.90 1.61 21.68
N GLU A 442 3.92 2.13 22.36
CA GLU A 442 3.82 3.44 23.02
C GLU A 442 3.64 4.56 21.99
N GLY A 443 3.25 5.74 22.46
CA GLY A 443 3.14 6.92 21.59
C GLY A 443 4.48 7.29 20.94
N ASP A 444 4.44 7.63 19.65
CA ASP A 444 5.60 8.05 18.85
C ASP A 444 6.77 7.05 18.93
N SER A 445 6.44 5.75 18.93
CA SER A 445 7.39 4.65 19.08
C SER A 445 7.29 3.64 17.94
N ALA A 446 8.31 2.79 17.82
CA ALA A 446 8.36 1.72 16.84
C ALA A 446 8.97 0.46 17.42
N VAL A 447 8.67 -0.69 16.81
CA VAL A 447 9.28 -1.98 17.14
C VAL A 447 9.70 -2.71 15.87
N MET A 448 10.72 -3.56 16.02
CA MET A 448 11.10 -4.57 15.04
C MET A 448 10.74 -5.95 15.57
N LEU A 449 10.20 -6.81 14.73
CA LEU A 449 9.85 -8.19 15.08
C LEU A 449 10.14 -9.15 13.93
N SER A 450 10.43 -10.41 14.25
CA SER A 450 10.52 -11.47 13.23
C SER A 450 9.15 -12.14 13.08
N PRO A 451 8.65 -12.34 11.85
CA PRO A 451 7.46 -13.18 11.62
C PRO A 451 7.62 -14.59 12.18
N THR A 452 8.86 -15.10 12.24
CA THR A 452 9.16 -16.43 12.79
C THR A 452 8.94 -16.55 14.30
N ASP A 453 8.87 -15.42 15.02
CA ASP A 453 8.46 -15.38 16.43
C ASP A 453 6.97 -15.73 16.60
N ILE A 454 6.16 -15.55 15.55
CA ILE A 454 4.73 -15.89 15.51
C ILE A 454 4.56 -17.30 14.93
N SER A 455 5.12 -17.53 13.74
CA SER A 455 5.11 -18.84 13.08
C SER A 455 6.28 -18.97 12.12
N LYS A 456 6.96 -20.13 12.15
CA LYS A 456 8.06 -20.45 11.22
C LYS A 456 7.61 -20.58 9.76
N ASN A 457 6.33 -20.82 9.53
CA ASN A 457 5.74 -21.02 8.21
C ASN A 457 4.93 -19.79 7.75
N ALA A 458 5.14 -18.62 8.37
CA ALA A 458 4.42 -17.41 8.01
C ALA A 458 4.76 -16.99 6.56
N VAL A 459 3.75 -16.94 5.70
CA VAL A 459 3.88 -16.47 4.30
C VAL A 459 3.10 -15.18 4.06
N ALA A 460 2.23 -14.81 4.98
CA ALA A 460 1.49 -13.56 4.94
C ALA A 460 1.18 -13.08 6.36
N LEU A 461 1.01 -11.78 6.52
CA LEU A 461 0.71 -11.11 7.79
C LEU A 461 -0.47 -10.16 7.61
N SER A 462 -1.33 -10.04 8.62
CA SER A 462 -2.39 -9.02 8.66
C SER A 462 -2.54 -8.40 10.04
N THR A 463 -3.03 -7.16 10.08
CA THR A 463 -3.42 -6.47 11.32
C THR A 463 -4.92 -6.17 11.29
N ASP A 464 -5.59 -6.37 12.43
CA ASP A 464 -7.00 -5.98 12.62
C ASP A 464 -7.20 -4.52 13.07
N TYR A 465 -6.10 -3.79 13.24
CA TYR A 465 -6.06 -2.43 13.77
C TYR A 465 -6.95 -1.46 12.98
N GLN A 466 -7.90 -0.81 13.64
CA GLN A 466 -8.88 0.09 13.01
C GLN A 466 -8.46 1.56 13.03
N GLY A 467 -7.39 1.90 13.77
CA GLY A 467 -6.91 3.28 13.88
C GLY A 467 -6.13 3.72 12.65
N SER A 468 -5.92 5.02 12.53
CA SER A 468 -5.21 5.64 11.40
C SER A 468 -3.85 6.19 11.85
N ASP A 469 -3.14 5.42 12.68
CA ASP A 469 -1.90 5.84 13.33
C ASP A 469 -0.76 4.82 13.14
N LEU A 470 -0.98 3.75 12.38
CA LEU A 470 0.01 2.69 12.13
C LEU A 470 0.63 2.81 10.73
N VAL A 471 1.95 2.69 10.66
CA VAL A 471 2.70 2.44 9.41
C VAL A 471 3.58 1.21 9.63
N TRP A 472 3.55 0.25 8.71
CA TRP A 472 4.39 -0.93 8.85
C TRP A 472 4.75 -1.60 7.52
N GLY A 473 5.81 -2.40 7.54
CA GLY A 473 6.29 -3.20 6.42
C GLY A 473 7.40 -4.13 6.87
N ALA A 474 8.07 -4.80 5.94
CA ALA A 474 9.19 -5.69 6.24
C ALA A 474 10.45 -5.30 5.46
N PHE A 475 11.57 -5.29 6.17
CA PHE A 475 12.89 -5.33 5.56
C PHE A 475 13.25 -6.78 5.24
N LEU A 476 13.76 -7.01 4.03
CA LEU A 476 14.08 -8.34 3.52
C LEU A 476 15.59 -8.46 3.33
N THR A 477 16.14 -9.57 3.82
CA THR A 477 17.54 -9.98 3.61
C THR A 477 17.58 -11.42 3.07
N ASN A 478 18.74 -11.86 2.60
CA ASN A 478 18.92 -13.22 2.07
C ASN A 478 20.25 -13.83 2.52
N ASP A 479 20.19 -15.06 3.07
CA ASP A 479 21.36 -15.74 3.63
C ASP A 479 22.49 -15.99 2.62
N LYS A 480 22.16 -16.25 1.34
CA LYS A 480 23.19 -16.48 0.31
C LYS A 480 23.95 -15.19 0.00
N VAL A 481 23.28 -14.04 0.02
CA VAL A 481 23.90 -12.72 -0.16
C VAL A 481 24.80 -12.41 1.03
N SER A 482 24.25 -12.49 2.25
CA SER A 482 25.00 -12.19 3.47
C SER A 482 26.20 -13.11 3.71
N SER A 483 26.13 -14.38 3.29
CA SER A 483 27.25 -15.33 3.40
C SER A 483 28.33 -15.18 2.31
N SER A 484 28.10 -14.33 1.32
CA SER A 484 29.02 -14.06 0.20
C SER A 484 29.71 -12.70 0.34
N ASP A 485 29.81 -12.17 1.56
CA ASP A 485 30.39 -10.86 1.87
C ASP A 485 29.70 -9.69 1.14
N HIS A 486 28.43 -9.86 0.78
CA HIS A 486 27.58 -8.82 0.22
C HIS A 486 26.51 -8.37 1.23
N GLU A 487 26.23 -7.08 1.22
CA GLU A 487 25.07 -6.53 1.94
C GLU A 487 23.81 -6.83 1.14
N GLY A 488 22.71 -7.06 1.84
CA GLY A 488 21.44 -7.40 1.22
C GLY A 488 20.31 -6.71 1.98
N LEU A 489 19.72 -5.67 1.39
CA LEU A 489 18.67 -4.91 2.04
C LEU A 489 17.60 -4.46 1.04
N ALA A 490 16.39 -4.98 1.18
CA ALA A 490 15.21 -4.47 0.48
C ALA A 490 14.06 -4.17 1.45
N TYR A 491 13.03 -3.47 0.97
CA TYR A 491 11.83 -3.16 1.76
C TYR A 491 10.54 -3.42 1.00
N VAL A 492 9.55 -3.98 1.69
CA VAL A 492 8.17 -4.09 1.21
C VAL A 492 7.21 -3.49 2.25
N GLY A 493 6.40 -2.53 1.81
CA GLY A 493 5.37 -1.91 2.65
C GLY A 493 4.12 -2.77 2.76
N ALA A 494 3.41 -2.68 3.89
CA ALA A 494 2.10 -3.32 3.98
C ALA A 494 1.05 -2.59 3.14
N GLU A 495 0.15 -3.36 2.54
CA GLU A 495 -0.96 -2.87 1.71
C GLU A 495 -2.21 -2.68 2.54
N ARG A 496 -2.97 -1.62 2.23
CA ARG A 496 -4.25 -1.34 2.89
C ARG A 496 -5.29 -2.37 2.47
N LEU A 497 -5.95 -3.00 3.43
CA LEU A 497 -7.11 -3.86 3.23
C LEU A 497 -8.40 -3.03 3.30
N GLU A 498 -8.41 -1.90 2.58
CA GLU A 498 -9.57 -1.04 2.45
C GLU A 498 -9.81 -0.75 0.97
N VAL A 499 -10.86 -1.36 0.42
CA VAL A 499 -11.26 -1.14 -0.96
C VAL A 499 -11.72 0.30 -1.13
N ALA A 500 -11.15 1.00 -2.11
CA ALA A 500 -11.51 2.38 -2.41
C ALA A 500 -13.02 2.54 -2.60
N LYS A 501 -13.58 3.60 -2.03
CA LYS A 501 -15.01 3.92 -2.15
C LYS A 501 -15.19 5.24 -2.88
N GLN A 502 -16.18 5.30 -3.77
CA GLN A 502 -16.53 6.50 -4.52
C GLN A 502 -18.00 6.85 -4.29
N THR A 503 -18.26 8.13 -4.06
CA THR A 503 -19.63 8.64 -3.93
C THR A 503 -20.12 9.13 -5.28
N VAL A 504 -21.07 8.41 -5.87
CA VAL A 504 -21.74 8.78 -7.10
C VAL A 504 -23.02 9.56 -6.77
N ARG A 505 -23.11 10.78 -7.27
CA ARG A 505 -24.32 11.60 -7.17
C ARG A 505 -25.00 11.69 -8.53
N ALA A 506 -26.17 11.07 -8.65
CA ALA A 506 -27.06 11.26 -9.79
C ALA A 506 -28.05 12.38 -9.46
N MET A 507 -28.16 13.40 -10.31
CA MET A 507 -29.13 14.47 -10.17
C MET A 507 -30.07 14.45 -11.37
N HIS A 508 -31.37 14.63 -11.12
CA HIS A 508 -32.32 14.79 -12.21
C HIS A 508 -32.14 16.16 -12.87
N ASP A 509 -31.63 16.18 -14.10
CA ASP A 509 -31.56 17.38 -14.94
C ASP A 509 -32.68 17.36 -15.99
N ALA A 510 -33.71 18.17 -15.75
CA ALA A 510 -34.87 18.29 -16.64
C ALA A 510 -34.53 19.00 -17.98
N THR A 511 -33.32 19.54 -18.16
CA THR A 511 -32.89 20.20 -19.40
C THR A 511 -32.28 19.24 -20.43
N ILE A 512 -31.95 18.00 -20.03
CA ILE A 512 -31.31 16.99 -20.88
C ILE A 512 -32.34 16.15 -21.66
N MET A 513 -33.63 16.20 -21.30
CA MET A 513 -34.71 15.59 -22.05
C MET A 513 -35.07 16.49 -23.25
N ARG A 514 -34.68 16.09 -24.46
CA ARG A 514 -35.04 16.75 -25.72
C ARG A 514 -35.95 15.88 -26.57
#